data_AF-A0A2S3XAY4-F1
#
_entry.id   AF-A0A2S3XAY4-F1
#
_cell.length_a   1.000
_cell.length_b   1.000
_cell.length_c   1.000
_cell.angle_alpha   90.00
_cell.angle_beta   90.00
_cell.angle_gamma   90.00
#
_symmetry.space_group_name_H-M   'P 1'
#
loop_
_entity.id
_entity.type
_entity.pdbx_description
1 polymer ?
#
loop_
_entity_poly.entity_id
_entity_poly.type
_entity_poly.pdbx_seq_one_letter_code
_entity_poly.pdbx_strand_id
1 'polypeptide(L)'
;MSTTKNLRKFAASSLWRPVAVAGMHVQLANAHGYASEPPSRAYACRSYKQGTRVLQTKTGEVFECKPFPFEGWCKSYSGGANQYEPGVGSNWQDAWIKR
;
A
#
# COMPACT_ATOMS: atom_id res chain seq x y z
N MET A 1 44.02 73.04 9.38
CA MET A 1 43.34 73.06 10.69
C MET A 1 41.88 73.42 10.50
N SER A 2 40.94 72.56 10.90
CA SER A 2 39.63 72.93 11.48
C SER A 2 38.85 71.64 11.81
N THR A 3 38.99 71.07 13.01
CA THR A 3 38.10 71.17 14.20
C THR A 3 36.68 70.59 14.10
N THR A 4 36.52 69.42 14.76
CA THR A 4 35.53 69.06 15.81
C THR A 4 34.02 68.85 15.54
N LYS A 5 33.61 67.61 15.85
CA LYS A 5 32.57 67.13 16.81
C LYS A 5 31.11 67.59 16.69
N ASN A 6 30.20 66.60 16.70
CA ASN A 6 29.03 66.40 17.59
C ASN A 6 27.94 65.58 16.84
N LEU A 7 27.01 64.82 17.42
CA LEU A 7 26.83 64.03 18.65
C LEU A 7 25.39 63.47 18.53
N ARG A 8 25.20 62.13 18.64
CA ARG A 8 24.01 61.35 19.11
C ARG A 8 22.59 61.75 18.57
N LYS A 9 21.69 60.86 18.14
CA LYS A 9 21.06 59.76 18.91
C LYS A 9 20.21 58.85 17.99
N PHE A 10 20.26 57.56 18.30
CA PHE A 10 19.24 56.49 18.21
C PHE A 10 17.90 56.78 17.50
N ALA A 11 17.57 55.93 16.53
CA ALA A 11 16.26 55.28 16.45
C ALA A 11 16.43 53.90 15.81
N ALA A 12 16.05 52.87 16.56
CA ALA A 12 16.08 51.48 16.17
C ALA A 12 15.11 51.22 15.02
N SER A 13 15.60 50.65 13.92
CA SER A 13 14.75 50.01 12.92
C SER A 13 15.04 48.50 12.97
N SER A 14 14.13 47.79 13.63
CA SER A 14 14.00 46.34 13.55
C SER A 14 13.85 45.93 12.09
N LEU A 15 14.96 45.55 11.46
CA LEU A 15 14.95 44.88 10.17
C LEU A 15 14.61 43.41 10.40
N TRP A 16 13.32 43.11 10.35
CA TRP A 16 12.83 41.75 10.21
C TRP A 16 13.41 41.22 8.89
N ARG A 17 14.42 40.35 8.95
CA ARG A 17 14.87 39.61 7.77
C ARG A 17 13.76 38.62 7.42
N PRO A 18 13.07 38.73 6.27
CA PRO A 18 12.30 37.59 5.79
C PRO A 18 13.32 36.51 5.41
N VAL A 19 13.23 35.35 6.06
CA VAL A 19 13.90 34.16 5.56
C VAL A 19 13.21 33.84 4.23
N ALA A 20 13.84 34.20 3.12
CA ALA A 20 13.50 33.66 1.81
C ALA A 20 13.87 32.17 1.84
N VAL A 21 12.95 31.34 2.36
CA VAL A 21 12.99 29.90 2.12
C VAL A 21 12.72 29.76 0.62
N ALA A 22 13.79 29.54 -0.14
CA ALA A 22 13.73 29.11 -1.52
C ALA A 22 12.70 27.99 -1.61
N GLY A 23 11.74 28.17 -2.52
CA GLY A 23 10.57 27.31 -2.64
C GLY A 23 10.97 25.85 -2.63
N MET A 24 10.43 25.11 -1.66
CA MET A 24 10.24 23.68 -1.82
C MET A 24 9.41 23.53 -3.09
N HIS A 25 10.04 23.09 -4.19
CA HIS A 25 9.30 22.56 -5.31
C HIS A 25 8.45 21.44 -4.74
N VAL A 26 7.13 21.64 -4.67
CA VAL A 26 6.20 20.53 -4.53
C VAL A 26 6.36 19.75 -5.82
N GLN A 27 7.25 18.77 -5.81
CA GLN A 27 7.25 17.73 -6.83
C GLN A 27 5.90 17.04 -6.72
N LEU A 28 5.00 17.36 -7.64
CA LEU A 28 3.78 16.60 -7.85
C LEU A 28 4.22 15.24 -8.43
N ALA A 29 4.57 14.31 -7.55
CA ALA A 29 4.76 12.93 -7.92
C ALA A 29 3.37 12.36 -8.23
N ASN A 30 3.01 12.35 -9.52
CA ASN A 30 1.89 11.56 -10.00
C ASN A 30 2.28 10.08 -9.92
N ALA A 31 2.25 9.54 -8.71
CA ALA A 31 2.18 8.10 -8.50
C ALA A 31 0.75 7.68 -8.87
N HIS A 32 0.49 7.40 -10.15
CA HIS A 32 -0.67 6.56 -10.49
C HIS A 32 -0.36 5.10 -10.11
N GLY A 33 -0.04 4.89 -8.84
CA GLY A 33 0.00 3.59 -8.21
C GLY A 33 -1.43 3.18 -7.90
N TYR A 34 -2.13 2.58 -8.87
CA TYR A 34 -3.22 1.66 -8.56
C TYR A 34 -2.67 0.31 -8.06
N ALA A 35 -1.69 0.39 -7.15
CA ALA A 35 -1.17 -0.73 -6.39
C ALA A 35 -1.45 -0.52 -4.90
N SER A 36 -2.50 0.25 -4.57
CA SER A 36 -3.05 0.33 -3.23
C SER A 36 -3.42 -1.06 -2.74
N GLU A 37 -2.72 -1.50 -1.71
CA GLU A 37 -2.89 -2.70 -0.89
C GLU A 37 -4.23 -3.48 -0.99
N PRO A 38 -4.20 -4.83 -1.04
CA PRO A 38 -3.07 -5.72 -1.37
C PRO A 38 -3.08 -6.05 -2.89
N PRO A 39 -2.13 -6.84 -3.45
CA PRO A 39 -2.51 -7.74 -4.54
C PRO A 39 -3.62 -8.63 -3.96
N SER A 40 -4.86 -8.14 -4.04
CA SER A 40 -5.89 -8.60 -3.14
C SER A 40 -5.95 -10.11 -3.31
N ARG A 41 -5.88 -10.84 -2.20
CA ARG A 41 -5.99 -12.29 -2.26
C ARG A 41 -7.18 -12.66 -3.16
N ALA A 42 -8.26 -11.87 -3.11
CA ALA A 42 -9.37 -11.87 -4.05
C ALA A 42 -9.03 -11.70 -5.56
N TYR A 43 -8.14 -10.78 -5.97
CA TYR A 43 -7.66 -10.67 -7.36
C TYR A 43 -6.80 -11.87 -7.75
N ALA A 44 -5.91 -12.33 -6.86
CA ALA A 44 -5.18 -13.59 -7.07
C ALA A 44 -6.17 -14.77 -7.22
N CYS A 45 -7.24 -14.80 -6.41
CA CYS A 45 -8.29 -15.82 -6.49
C CYS A 45 -8.98 -15.86 -7.85
N ARG A 46 -9.29 -14.70 -8.44
CA ARG A 46 -9.87 -14.63 -9.78
C ARG A 46 -8.99 -15.29 -10.85
N SER A 47 -7.68 -15.35 -10.64
CA SER A 47 -6.72 -15.99 -11.53
C SER A 47 -6.45 -17.47 -11.23
N TYR A 48 -7.04 -18.02 -10.15
CA TYR A 48 -6.85 -19.42 -9.80
C TYR A 48 -7.47 -20.31 -10.86
N LYS A 49 -6.63 -21.14 -11.45
CA LYS A 49 -6.97 -22.24 -12.37
C LYS A 49 -6.59 -23.57 -11.73
N GLN A 50 -7.07 -24.67 -12.29
CA GLN A 50 -6.59 -26.01 -11.95
C GLN A 50 -5.07 -26.03 -11.71
N GLY A 51 -4.65 -26.67 -10.62
CA GLY A 51 -3.23 -26.84 -10.29
C GLY A 51 -2.57 -25.60 -9.67
N THR A 52 -3.30 -24.49 -9.50
CA THR A 52 -2.76 -23.31 -8.83
C THR A 52 -2.52 -23.61 -7.35
N ARG A 53 -1.29 -23.40 -6.88
CA ARG A 53 -0.88 -23.68 -5.50
C ARG A 53 -0.78 -22.39 -4.70
N VAL A 54 -1.39 -22.36 -3.53
CA VAL A 54 -1.43 -21.21 -2.64
C VAL A 54 -0.97 -21.61 -1.25
N LEU A 55 -0.08 -20.82 -0.65
CA LEU A 55 0.30 -21.00 0.74
C LEU A 55 -0.76 -20.31 1.62
N GLN A 56 -1.36 -21.07 2.54
CA GLN A 56 -2.28 -20.51 3.52
C GLN A 56 -1.48 -20.02 4.73
N THR A 57 -1.46 -18.71 4.96
CA THR A 57 -0.70 -18.11 6.08
C THR A 57 -1.23 -18.48 7.45
N LYS A 58 -2.51 -18.86 7.56
CA LYS A 58 -3.14 -19.28 8.83
C LYS A 58 -2.74 -20.68 9.28
N THR A 59 -2.58 -21.62 8.34
CA THR A 59 -2.25 -23.01 8.63
C THR A 59 -0.79 -23.35 8.33
N GLY A 60 -0.11 -22.53 7.52
CA GLY A 60 1.25 -22.80 7.04
C GLY A 60 1.31 -23.86 5.94
N GLU A 61 0.18 -24.27 5.38
CA GLU A 61 0.10 -25.39 4.44
C GLU A 61 -0.16 -24.91 3.01
N VAL A 62 0.25 -25.73 2.03
CA VAL A 62 0.04 -25.44 0.60
C VAL A 62 -1.22 -26.15 0.12
N PHE A 63 -2.08 -25.41 -0.55
CA PHE A 63 -3.32 -25.91 -1.12
C PHE A 63 -3.31 -25.73 -2.62
N GLU A 64 -3.75 -26.75 -3.34
CA GLU A 64 -3.85 -26.74 -4.80
C GLU A 64 -5.30 -26.68 -5.24
N CYS A 65 -5.60 -25.78 -6.18
CA CYS A 65 -6.93 -25.68 -6.75
C CYS A 65 -7.28 -26.94 -7.55
N LYS A 66 -8.45 -27.51 -7.26
CA LYS A 66 -8.95 -28.72 -7.92
C LYS A 66 -9.14 -28.53 -9.43
N PRO A 67 -9.05 -29.62 -10.23
CA PRO A 67 -9.36 -29.59 -11.65
C PRO A 67 -10.83 -29.29 -11.94
N PHE A 68 -11.13 -28.97 -13.21
CA PHE A 68 -12.51 -28.94 -13.71
C PHE A 68 -13.25 -30.23 -13.31
N PRO A 69 -14.51 -30.17 -12.84
CA PRO A 69 -15.44 -29.01 -12.82
C PRO A 69 -15.37 -28.10 -11.59
N PHE A 70 -14.44 -28.33 -10.66
CA PHE A 70 -14.45 -27.69 -9.34
C PHE A 70 -13.57 -26.43 -9.23
N GLU A 71 -12.78 -26.11 -10.25
CA GLU A 71 -11.89 -24.93 -10.22
C GLU A 71 -12.63 -23.58 -10.07
N GLY A 72 -13.92 -23.52 -10.41
CA GLY A 72 -14.76 -22.34 -10.22
C GLY A 72 -14.89 -21.93 -8.74
N TRP A 73 -14.81 -22.89 -7.82
CA TRP A 73 -14.87 -22.65 -6.39
C TRP A 73 -13.63 -21.93 -5.88
N CYS A 74 -12.44 -22.22 -6.42
CA CYS A 74 -11.21 -21.51 -6.08
C CYS A 74 -11.31 -20.01 -6.41
N LYS A 75 -11.99 -19.67 -7.52
CA LYS A 75 -12.19 -18.30 -7.99
C LYS A 75 -13.22 -17.52 -7.16
N SER A 76 -14.15 -18.23 -6.54
CA SER A 76 -15.19 -17.63 -5.68
C SER A 76 -14.68 -17.15 -4.33
N TYR A 77 -13.52 -17.65 -3.90
CA TYR A 77 -12.90 -17.24 -2.66
C TYR A 77 -12.45 -15.78 -2.71
N SER A 78 -12.90 -14.98 -1.75
CA SER A 78 -12.54 -13.57 -1.59
C SER A 78 -12.64 -13.18 -0.11
N GLY A 79 -12.14 -12.01 0.28
CA GLY A 79 -12.17 -11.57 1.69
C GLY A 79 -13.57 -11.50 2.32
N GLY A 80 -14.63 -11.35 1.51
CA GLY A 80 -16.03 -11.43 1.95
C GLY A 80 -16.69 -12.80 1.76
N ALA A 81 -16.07 -13.70 0.98
CA ALA A 81 -16.58 -15.04 0.68
C ALA A 81 -15.52 -16.08 1.08
N ASN A 82 -15.35 -16.28 2.38
CA ASN A 82 -14.33 -17.15 2.96
C ASN A 82 -14.75 -18.63 3.06
N GLN A 83 -15.94 -19.00 2.57
CA GLN A 83 -16.46 -20.38 2.62
C GLN A 83 -15.53 -21.37 1.92
N TYR A 84 -14.84 -20.91 0.88
CA TYR A 84 -13.84 -21.67 0.11
C TYR A 84 -12.41 -21.23 0.44
N GLU A 85 -12.16 -20.64 1.61
CA GLU A 85 -10.81 -20.28 2.03
C GLU A 85 -9.97 -21.55 2.26
N PRO A 86 -8.82 -21.74 1.60
CA PRO A 86 -8.05 -22.99 1.69
C PRO A 86 -7.69 -23.35 3.14
N GLY A 87 -8.05 -24.57 3.57
CA GLY A 87 -7.77 -25.10 4.90
C GLY A 87 -8.57 -24.50 6.06
N VAL A 88 -9.44 -23.51 5.81
CA VAL A 88 -10.15 -22.75 6.88
C VAL A 88 -11.64 -22.63 6.63
N GLY A 89 -12.06 -22.42 5.38
CA GLY A 89 -13.47 -22.23 5.02
C GLY A 89 -14.33 -23.48 5.22
N SER A 90 -15.60 -23.33 5.56
CA SER A 90 -16.52 -24.46 5.82
C SER A 90 -16.55 -25.51 4.69
N ASN A 91 -16.38 -25.08 3.43
CA ASN A 91 -16.44 -25.91 2.23
C ASN A 91 -15.12 -25.89 1.45
N TRP A 92 -13.99 -25.64 2.09
CA TRP A 92 -12.69 -25.51 1.41
C TRP A 92 -12.32 -26.78 0.63
N GLN A 93 -12.74 -27.94 1.11
CA GLN A 93 -12.45 -29.26 0.54
C GLN A 93 -13.05 -29.41 -0.87
N ASP A 94 -14.11 -28.68 -1.23
CA ASP A 94 -14.70 -28.74 -2.57
C ASP A 94 -13.88 -27.98 -3.61
N ALA A 95 -13.05 -27.03 -3.18
CA ALA A 95 -12.21 -26.20 -4.05
C ALA A 95 -10.74 -26.64 -4.04
N TRP A 96 -10.24 -27.16 -2.92
CA TRP A 96 -8.79 -27.29 -2.68
C TRP A 96 -8.36 -28.72 -2.34
N ILE A 97 -7.15 -29.07 -2.76
CA ILE A 97 -6.43 -30.28 -2.38
C ILE A 97 -5.27 -29.86 -1.49
N LYS A 98 -5.19 -30.42 -0.28
CA LYS A 98 -4.04 -30.23 0.60
C LYS A 98 -2.83 -30.96 0.02
N ARG A 99 -1.69 -30.27 -0.11
CA ARG A 99 -0.44 -30.79 -0.66
C ARG A 99 0.61 -31.02 0.40
#